data_AF-A0A7S0RJ82-F1
#
_entry.id   AF-A0A7S0RJ82-F1
#
_cell.length_a   1.000
_cell.length_b   1.000
_cell.length_c   1.000
_cell.angle_alpha   90.00
_cell.angle_beta   90.00
_cell.angle_gamma   90.00
#
_symmetry.space_group_name_H-M   'P 1'
#
loop_
_entity.id
_entity.type
_entity.pdbx_description
1 polymer ?
#
loop_
_entity_poly.entity_id
_entity_poly.type
_entity_poly.pdbx_seq_one_letter_code
_entity_poly.pdbx_strand_id
1 'polypeptide(L)'
;TAVEPEWLAQCGTPLAVFSTPLPEPPPAYAPPPTDSVLAWHDVAYGRHAWPLPRCLRPHPDVPTRAAVFASALLDGRVVPGFAELRPQLLTAPALAAKPEMRGVARVGELVGALAARKVTSLASLCAQWTVSPSYLREQVAAWVPKAAHSKLANLWPRLVKGALDAWQAAQQQQAEVAAQQERKLQRAIAKQQAAEDAAAAEAGEGSGSDSE
;
A
#
# COMPACT_ATOMS: atom_id res chain seq x y z
N THR A 1 22.93 -23.34 -6.57
CA THR A 1 22.19 -22.07 -6.43
C THR A 1 21.69 -21.96 -5.01
N ALA A 2 22.15 -20.96 -4.25
CA ALA A 2 21.60 -20.68 -2.92
C ALA A 2 20.31 -19.87 -3.07
N VAL A 3 19.28 -20.19 -2.29
CA VAL A 3 18.00 -19.46 -2.26
C VAL A 3 17.85 -18.85 -0.87
N GLU A 4 17.62 -17.55 -0.81
CA GLU A 4 17.36 -16.86 0.45
C GLU A 4 15.92 -17.15 0.93
N PRO A 5 15.72 -17.46 2.23
CA PRO A 5 14.39 -17.76 2.77
C PRO A 5 13.37 -16.63 2.58
N GLU A 6 13.80 -15.36 2.62
CA GLU A 6 12.93 -14.22 2.37
C GLU A 6 12.30 -14.22 0.97
N TRP A 7 13.00 -14.72 -0.03
CA TRP A 7 12.49 -14.76 -1.41
C TRP A 7 11.31 -15.74 -1.48
N LEU A 8 11.40 -16.89 -0.80
CA LEU A 8 10.30 -17.86 -0.75
C LEU A 8 9.05 -17.28 -0.06
N ALA A 9 9.24 -16.50 0.99
CA ALA A 9 8.14 -15.83 1.70
C ALA A 9 7.48 -14.73 0.82
N GLN A 10 8.27 -14.01 0.03
CA GLN A 10 7.79 -12.94 -0.85
C GLN A 10 7.11 -13.45 -2.12
N CYS A 11 7.60 -14.55 -2.71
CA CYS A 11 7.12 -15.05 -3.99
C CYS A 11 5.74 -15.74 -3.94
N GLY A 12 5.14 -15.93 -2.75
CA GLY A 12 3.76 -16.42 -2.63
C GLY A 12 3.52 -17.77 -3.32
N THR A 13 4.50 -18.68 -3.26
CA THR A 13 4.41 -19.99 -3.91
C THR A 13 3.26 -20.82 -3.32
N PRO A 14 2.64 -21.76 -4.07
CA PRO A 14 1.56 -22.61 -3.56
C PRO A 14 1.98 -23.53 -2.40
N LEU A 15 3.28 -23.64 -2.13
CA LEU A 15 3.84 -24.39 -1.00
C LEU A 15 3.97 -23.55 0.27
N ALA A 16 3.82 -22.22 0.20
CA ALA A 16 3.85 -21.34 1.35
C ALA A 16 2.46 -21.26 2.01
N VAL A 17 2.41 -21.65 3.29
CA VAL A 17 1.22 -21.59 4.14
C VAL A 17 1.40 -20.43 5.12
N PHE A 18 0.40 -19.56 5.19
CA PHE A 18 0.42 -18.37 6.04
C PHE A 18 -0.50 -18.56 7.25
N SER A 19 -0.07 -18.08 8.41
CA SER A 19 -0.92 -18.01 9.60
C SER A 19 -2.03 -16.97 9.45
N THR A 20 -2.95 -16.93 10.42
CA THR A 20 -3.78 -15.74 10.66
C THR A 20 -2.90 -14.53 11.03
N PRO A 21 -3.38 -13.29 10.85
CA PRO A 21 -2.66 -12.09 11.30
C PRO A 21 -2.20 -12.21 12.75
N LEU A 22 -0.95 -11.87 13.00
CA LEU A 22 -0.41 -11.83 14.36
C LEU A 22 -1.03 -10.67 15.15
N PRO A 23 -1.35 -10.86 16.44
CA PRO A 23 -1.88 -9.79 17.29
C PRO A 23 -0.81 -8.75 17.64
N GLU A 24 0.45 -9.18 17.75
CA GLU A 24 1.61 -8.32 18.03
C GLU A 24 2.70 -8.56 16.96
N PRO A 25 3.16 -7.51 16.26
CA PRO A 25 2.69 -6.13 16.36
C PRO A 25 1.36 -5.90 15.63
N PRO A 26 0.56 -4.91 16.05
CA PRO A 26 -0.78 -4.70 15.53
C PRO A 26 -0.77 -4.27 14.06
N PRO A 27 -1.87 -4.51 13.33
CA PRO A 27 -1.97 -4.08 11.93
C PRO A 27 -1.80 -2.57 11.78
N ALA A 28 -1.01 -2.16 10.79
CA ALA A 28 -0.67 -0.78 10.57
C ALA A 28 -0.85 -0.40 9.09
N TYR A 29 -1.30 0.82 8.85
CA TYR A 29 -1.33 1.39 7.50
C TYR A 29 0.08 1.74 7.04
N ALA A 30 0.49 1.16 5.92
CA ALA A 30 1.71 1.50 5.19
C ALA A 30 1.37 2.59 4.15
N PRO A 31 1.99 3.79 4.23
CA PRO A 31 1.83 4.85 3.23
C PRO A 31 2.24 4.41 1.82
N PRO A 32 1.95 5.22 0.79
CA PRO A 32 2.47 4.98 -0.56
C PRO A 32 4.00 4.75 -0.54
N PRO A 33 4.52 3.78 -1.32
CA PRO A 33 3.88 3.15 -2.47
C PRO A 33 2.98 1.95 -2.17
N THR A 34 3.00 1.38 -0.96
CA THR A 34 2.21 0.17 -0.65
C THR A 34 0.72 0.47 -0.51
N ASP A 35 0.38 1.60 0.10
CA ASP A 35 -1.00 2.09 0.25
C ASP A 35 -1.99 1.02 0.74
N SER A 36 -1.64 0.33 1.84
CA SER A 36 -2.44 -0.78 2.35
C SER A 36 -2.27 -0.94 3.85
N VAL A 37 -3.27 -1.53 4.49
CA VAL A 37 -3.17 -1.95 5.90
C VAL A 37 -2.53 -3.34 5.95
N LEU A 38 -1.34 -3.39 6.52
CA LEU A 38 -0.53 -4.59 6.62
C LEU A 38 -0.61 -5.19 8.02
N ALA A 39 -0.51 -6.50 8.09
CA ALA A 39 -0.32 -7.26 9.31
C ALA A 39 0.81 -8.27 9.12
N TRP A 40 1.41 -8.69 10.23
CA TRP A 40 2.43 -9.73 10.20
C TRP A 40 1.80 -11.11 10.18
N HIS A 41 2.43 -12.03 9.45
CA HIS A 41 2.05 -13.43 9.38
C HIS A 41 3.29 -14.29 9.56
N ASP A 42 3.13 -15.39 10.31
CA ASP A 42 4.09 -16.48 10.29
C ASP A 42 3.91 -17.28 8.99
N VAL A 43 5.03 -17.78 8.46
CA VAL A 43 5.07 -18.46 7.17
C VAL A 43 5.73 -19.83 7.35
N ALA A 44 5.07 -20.86 6.85
CA ALA A 44 5.60 -22.22 6.80
C ALA A 44 5.67 -22.68 5.33
N TYR A 45 6.72 -23.40 4.97
CA TYR A 45 6.96 -23.83 3.59
C TYR A 45 6.95 -25.35 3.41
N GLY A 46 6.19 -25.80 2.42
CA GLY A 46 6.15 -27.18 1.96
C GLY A 46 5.47 -28.15 2.94
N ARG A 47 5.50 -29.44 2.59
CA ARG A 47 4.87 -30.52 3.38
C ARG A 47 5.42 -30.65 4.81
N HIS A 48 6.66 -30.18 5.01
CA HIS A 48 7.39 -30.29 6.27
C HIS A 48 7.29 -29.02 7.12
N ALA A 49 6.46 -28.05 6.71
CA ALA A 49 6.18 -26.82 7.44
C ALA A 49 7.44 -26.07 7.90
N TRP A 50 8.42 -25.92 7.01
CA TRP A 50 9.67 -25.24 7.35
C TRP A 50 9.39 -23.77 7.70
N PRO A 51 9.78 -23.31 8.90
CA PRO A 51 9.52 -21.95 9.30
C PRO A 51 10.35 -20.99 8.43
N LEU A 52 9.69 -19.98 7.88
CA LEU A 52 10.30 -18.89 7.15
C LEU A 52 10.23 -17.58 7.96
N PRO A 53 11.03 -16.57 7.60
CA PRO A 53 10.89 -15.25 8.18
C PRO A 53 9.46 -14.71 8.04
N ARG A 54 9.00 -14.02 9.07
CA ARG A 54 7.68 -13.39 9.06
C ARG A 54 7.54 -12.43 7.89
N CYS A 55 6.35 -12.37 7.31
CA CYS A 55 6.06 -11.48 6.19
C CYS A 55 4.94 -10.49 6.55
N LEU A 56 5.04 -9.28 6.01
CA LEU A 56 3.96 -8.30 6.02
C LEU A 56 3.03 -8.56 4.83
N ARG A 57 1.72 -8.67 5.10
CA ARG A 57 0.70 -8.84 4.06
C ARG A 57 -0.53 -7.99 4.35
N PRO A 58 -1.33 -7.65 3.31
CA PRO A 58 -2.60 -6.97 3.53
C PRO A 58 -3.49 -7.75 4.49
N HIS A 59 -4.00 -7.08 5.53
CA HIS A 59 -4.86 -7.71 6.51
C HIS A 59 -6.12 -8.27 5.82
N PRO A 60 -6.56 -9.52 6.07
CA PRO A 60 -7.66 -10.15 5.33
C PRO A 60 -9.01 -9.46 5.54
N ASP A 61 -9.28 -8.97 6.75
CA ASP A 61 -10.59 -8.42 7.11
C ASP A 61 -10.78 -6.96 6.72
N VAL A 62 -11.80 -6.69 5.89
CA VAL A 62 -12.19 -5.32 5.48
C VAL A 62 -12.49 -4.41 6.68
N PRO A 63 -13.28 -4.82 7.69
CA PRO A 63 -13.61 -3.93 8.80
C PRO A 63 -12.39 -3.52 9.62
N THR A 64 -11.42 -4.44 9.79
CA THR A 64 -10.16 -4.15 10.48
C THR A 64 -9.28 -3.24 9.64
N ARG A 65 -9.17 -3.48 8.33
CA ARG A 65 -8.50 -2.54 7.41
C ARG A 65 -9.13 -1.15 7.46
N ALA A 66 -10.45 -1.05 7.42
CA ALA A 66 -11.17 0.23 7.49
C ALA A 66 -10.92 0.96 8.81
N ALA A 67 -10.88 0.25 9.94
CA ALA A 67 -10.60 0.83 11.26
C ALA A 67 -9.17 1.39 11.36
N VAL A 68 -8.17 0.62 10.92
CA VAL A 68 -6.77 1.05 10.91
C VAL A 68 -6.54 2.19 9.92
N PHE A 69 -7.20 2.12 8.75
CA PHE A 69 -7.17 3.19 7.76
C PHE A 69 -7.81 4.48 8.27
N ALA A 70 -8.97 4.41 8.94
CA ALA A 70 -9.63 5.55 9.57
C ALA A 70 -8.71 6.23 10.59
N SER A 71 -8.04 5.43 11.42
CA SER A 71 -7.04 5.91 12.37
C SER A 71 -5.90 6.66 11.67
N ALA A 72 -5.33 6.09 10.61
CA ALA A 72 -4.26 6.71 9.84
C ALA A 72 -4.71 7.98 9.10
N LEU A 73 -5.95 8.03 8.63
CA LEU A 73 -6.54 9.19 7.97
C LEU A 73 -6.69 10.36 8.93
N LEU A 74 -7.30 10.13 10.10
CA LEU A 74 -7.49 11.15 11.14
C LEU A 74 -6.15 11.64 11.73
N ASP A 75 -5.14 10.79 11.74
CA ASP A 75 -3.78 11.13 12.18
C ASP A 75 -2.99 11.93 11.13
N GLY A 76 -3.54 12.10 9.91
CA GLY A 76 -2.89 12.81 8.82
C GLY A 76 -1.81 11.99 8.08
N ARG A 77 -1.69 10.69 8.37
CA ARG A 77 -0.71 9.80 7.70
C ARG A 77 -1.12 9.45 6.27
N VAL A 78 -2.41 9.44 5.98
CA VAL A 78 -2.95 9.19 4.63
C VAL A 78 -3.01 10.48 3.83
N VAL A 79 -3.56 11.55 4.43
CA VAL A 79 -3.70 12.87 3.83
C VAL A 79 -3.09 13.89 4.78
N PRO A 80 -1.92 14.47 4.48
CA PRO A 80 -1.20 15.36 5.39
C PRO A 80 -2.02 16.54 5.93
N GLY A 81 -2.96 17.07 5.13
CA GLY A 81 -3.81 18.17 5.57
C GLY A 81 -4.74 17.82 6.75
N PHE A 82 -5.03 16.55 7.02
CA PHE A 82 -5.78 16.14 8.21
C PHE A 82 -4.99 16.36 9.51
N ALA A 83 -3.67 16.51 9.46
CA ALA A 83 -2.85 16.82 10.64
C ALA A 83 -3.27 18.14 11.31
N GLU A 84 -3.81 19.11 10.55
CA GLU A 84 -4.35 20.38 11.10
C GLU A 84 -5.60 20.18 11.97
N LEU A 85 -6.31 19.07 11.79
CA LEU A 85 -7.50 18.71 12.55
C LEU A 85 -7.15 17.89 13.80
N ARG A 86 -5.99 17.21 13.83
CA ARG A 86 -5.53 16.38 14.94
C ARG A 86 -5.68 17.01 16.33
N PRO A 87 -5.27 18.27 16.59
CA PRO A 87 -5.42 18.87 17.93
C PRO A 87 -6.88 19.19 18.31
N GLN A 88 -7.80 19.19 17.35
CA GLN A 88 -9.22 19.48 17.56
C GLN A 88 -10.06 18.21 17.67
N LEU A 89 -9.46 17.02 17.56
CA LEU A 89 -10.20 15.77 17.65
C LEU A 89 -10.67 15.51 19.09
N LEU A 90 -11.94 15.11 19.22
CA LEU A 90 -12.56 14.76 20.50
C LEU A 90 -12.01 13.46 21.10
N THR A 91 -11.28 12.68 20.31
CA THR A 91 -10.79 11.34 20.67
C THR A 91 -9.50 11.07 19.91
N ALA A 92 -8.55 10.39 20.55
CA ALA A 92 -7.30 10.04 19.90
C ALA A 92 -7.54 9.15 18.66
N PRO A 93 -6.96 9.47 17.49
CA PRO A 93 -7.10 8.67 16.26
C PRO A 93 -6.78 7.19 16.45
N ALA A 94 -5.79 6.87 17.30
CA ALA A 94 -5.37 5.50 17.59
C ALA A 94 -6.51 4.63 18.14
N LEU A 95 -7.49 5.24 18.82
CA LEU A 95 -8.65 4.52 19.35
C LEU A 95 -9.58 4.02 18.23
N ALA A 96 -9.59 4.64 17.05
CA ALA A 96 -10.39 4.17 15.92
C ALA A 96 -9.98 2.76 15.45
N ALA A 97 -8.70 2.42 15.60
CA ALA A 97 -8.16 1.13 15.18
C ALA A 97 -8.53 -0.01 16.14
N LYS A 98 -8.93 0.31 17.37
CA LYS A 98 -9.21 -0.67 18.43
C LYS A 98 -10.61 -1.29 18.23
N PRO A 99 -10.73 -2.63 18.18
CA PRO A 99 -12.02 -3.30 17.99
C PRO A 99 -13.07 -2.92 19.04
N GLU A 100 -12.67 -2.74 20.29
CA GLU A 100 -13.56 -2.37 21.41
C GLU A 100 -14.20 -0.98 21.23
N MET A 101 -13.59 -0.10 20.44
CA MET A 101 -14.09 1.25 20.22
C MET A 101 -15.17 1.33 19.13
N ARG A 102 -15.42 0.23 18.40
CA ARG A 102 -16.44 0.19 17.32
C ARG A 102 -17.87 0.46 17.80
N GLY A 103 -18.16 0.20 19.08
CA GLY A 103 -19.46 0.51 19.69
C GLY A 103 -19.70 2.00 19.92
N VAL A 104 -18.66 2.83 19.87
CA VAL A 104 -18.80 4.29 19.99
C VAL A 104 -19.34 4.84 18.66
N ALA A 105 -20.50 5.51 18.68
CA ALA A 105 -21.23 5.95 17.48
C ALA A 105 -20.33 6.61 16.41
N ARG A 106 -19.52 7.61 16.77
CA ARG A 106 -18.62 8.30 15.82
C ARG A 106 -17.57 7.37 15.18
N VAL A 107 -17.11 6.37 15.92
CA VAL A 107 -16.13 5.39 15.42
C VAL A 107 -16.84 4.41 14.49
N GLY A 108 -17.97 3.86 14.95
CA GLY A 108 -18.79 2.94 14.17
C GLY A 108 -19.28 3.54 12.85
N GLU A 109 -19.73 4.80 12.87
CA GLU A 109 -20.19 5.51 11.66
C GLU A 109 -19.05 5.73 10.66
N LEU A 110 -17.87 6.17 11.12
CA LEU A 110 -16.71 6.38 10.26
C LEU A 110 -16.19 5.06 9.68
N VAL A 111 -15.96 4.06 10.53
CA VAL A 111 -15.44 2.75 10.11
C VAL A 111 -16.48 2.02 9.25
N GLY A 112 -17.76 2.11 9.57
CA GLY A 112 -18.86 1.55 8.80
C GLY A 112 -18.96 2.17 7.40
N ALA A 113 -18.88 3.50 7.30
CA ALA A 113 -18.91 4.21 6.02
C ALA A 113 -17.74 3.80 5.11
N LEU A 114 -16.55 3.60 5.69
CA LEU A 114 -15.35 3.12 4.98
C LEU A 114 -15.50 1.65 4.56
N ALA A 115 -15.90 0.77 5.49
CA ALA A 115 -16.04 -0.65 5.24
C ALA A 115 -17.12 -0.96 4.19
N ALA A 116 -18.25 -0.25 4.21
CA ALA A 116 -19.36 -0.43 3.27
C ALA A 116 -18.92 -0.19 1.81
N ARG A 117 -18.02 0.77 1.58
CA ARG A 117 -17.46 1.06 0.26
C ARG A 117 -16.09 0.44 0.01
N LYS A 118 -15.62 -0.41 0.94
CA LYS A 118 -14.29 -1.04 0.94
C LYS A 118 -13.13 -0.03 0.80
N VAL A 119 -13.31 1.18 1.33
CA VAL A 119 -12.30 2.23 1.31
C VAL A 119 -11.27 1.94 2.40
N THR A 120 -10.12 1.42 1.98
CA THR A 120 -9.05 0.93 2.88
C THR A 120 -7.65 1.40 2.46
N SER A 121 -7.59 2.23 1.43
CA SER A 121 -6.37 2.80 0.84
C SER A 121 -6.62 4.21 0.34
N LEU A 122 -5.57 5.02 0.20
CA LEU A 122 -5.61 6.34 -0.41
C LEU A 122 -6.20 6.26 -1.83
N ALA A 123 -5.79 5.27 -2.63
CA ALA A 123 -6.33 5.07 -3.97
C ALA A 123 -7.86 4.86 -3.96
N SER A 124 -8.37 4.00 -3.06
CA SER A 124 -9.81 3.76 -2.94
C SER A 124 -10.57 4.99 -2.42
N LEU A 125 -9.94 5.79 -1.56
CA LEU A 125 -10.50 7.04 -1.04
C LEU A 125 -10.57 8.11 -2.14
N CYS A 126 -9.49 8.30 -2.90
CA CYS A 126 -9.43 9.20 -4.04
C CYS A 126 -10.49 8.84 -5.09
N ALA A 127 -10.66 7.55 -5.41
CA ALA A 127 -11.71 7.08 -6.32
C ALA A 127 -13.12 7.48 -5.85
N GLN A 128 -13.39 7.38 -4.53
CA GLN A 128 -14.67 7.83 -3.98
C GLN A 128 -14.83 9.35 -4.00
N TRP A 129 -13.76 10.10 -3.72
CA TRP A 129 -13.79 11.57 -3.74
C TRP A 129 -13.94 12.16 -5.14
N THR A 130 -13.48 11.47 -6.17
CA THR A 130 -13.75 11.86 -7.57
C THR A 130 -15.24 11.81 -7.89
N VAL A 131 -15.97 10.83 -7.34
CA VAL A 131 -17.43 10.70 -7.55
C VAL A 131 -18.22 11.59 -6.60
N SER A 132 -17.84 11.62 -5.34
CA SER A 132 -18.52 12.36 -4.28
C SER A 132 -17.49 13.06 -3.39
N PRO A 133 -17.16 14.33 -3.69
CA PRO A 133 -16.20 15.10 -2.91
C PRO A 133 -16.62 15.30 -1.45
N SER A 134 -17.91 15.16 -1.12
CA SER A 134 -18.43 15.26 0.25
C SER A 134 -18.36 13.96 1.06
N TYR A 135 -17.94 12.85 0.45
CA TYR A 135 -17.86 11.54 1.12
C TYR A 135 -16.94 11.60 2.36
N LEU A 136 -17.41 11.05 3.49
CA LEU A 136 -16.78 11.09 4.83
C LEU A 136 -16.81 12.43 5.57
N ARG A 137 -17.30 13.51 4.97
CA ARG A 137 -17.28 14.82 5.63
C ARG A 137 -18.08 14.84 6.93
N GLU A 138 -19.26 14.23 6.93
CA GLU A 138 -20.13 14.15 8.11
C GLU A 138 -19.53 13.25 9.19
N GLN A 139 -18.99 12.11 8.77
CA GLN A 139 -18.34 11.16 9.67
C GLN A 139 -17.12 11.81 10.33
N VAL A 140 -16.30 12.57 9.59
CA VAL A 140 -15.17 13.33 10.16
C VAL A 140 -15.66 14.49 11.03
N ALA A 141 -16.77 15.15 10.68
CA ALA A 141 -17.35 16.21 11.51
C ALA A 141 -17.78 15.70 12.89
N ALA A 142 -18.22 14.44 13.01
CA ALA A 142 -18.54 13.81 14.29
C ALA A 142 -17.32 13.61 15.22
N TRP A 143 -16.10 13.71 14.68
CA TRP A 143 -14.84 13.59 15.44
C TRP A 143 -14.31 14.93 15.94
N VAL A 144 -14.87 16.06 15.50
CA VAL A 144 -14.47 17.40 15.91
C VAL A 144 -15.59 18.11 16.68
N PRO A 145 -15.29 19.02 17.62
CA PRO A 145 -16.30 19.79 18.32
C PRO A 145 -17.08 20.67 17.33
N LYS A 146 -18.35 20.97 17.65
CA LYS A 146 -19.22 21.82 16.81
C LYS A 146 -18.58 23.17 16.45
N ALA A 147 -17.80 23.75 17.35
CA ALA A 147 -17.07 25.01 17.12
C ALA A 147 -16.05 24.92 15.96
N ALA A 148 -15.53 23.72 15.67
CA ALA A 148 -14.57 23.48 14.59
C ALA A 148 -15.23 23.06 13.26
N HIS A 149 -16.56 22.91 13.21
CA HIS A 149 -17.27 22.45 12.01
C HIS A 149 -17.13 23.42 10.83
N SER A 150 -17.15 24.73 11.10
CA SER A 150 -16.92 25.76 10.08
C SER A 150 -15.50 25.68 9.50
N LYS A 151 -14.50 25.47 10.37
CA LYS A 151 -13.10 25.26 9.96
C LYS A 151 -12.96 24.02 9.10
N LEU A 152 -13.57 22.90 9.51
CA LEU A 152 -13.59 21.66 8.71
C LEU A 152 -14.23 21.90 7.35
N ALA A 153 -15.39 22.56 7.28
CA ALA A 153 -16.08 22.85 6.03
C ALA A 153 -15.23 23.68 5.05
N ASN A 154 -14.46 24.66 5.56
CA ASN A 154 -13.57 25.49 4.76
C ASN A 154 -12.29 24.76 4.33
N LEU A 155 -11.76 23.87 5.17
CA LEU A 155 -10.59 23.06 4.86
C LEU A 155 -10.91 21.92 3.89
N TRP A 156 -12.12 21.38 3.94
CA TRP A 156 -12.50 20.16 3.23
C TRP A 156 -12.18 20.17 1.72
N PRO A 157 -12.51 21.21 0.93
CA PRO A 157 -12.18 21.24 -0.49
C PRO A 157 -10.67 21.18 -0.75
N ARG A 158 -9.86 21.79 0.12
CA ARG A 158 -8.39 21.77 0.02
C ARG A 158 -7.83 20.39 0.38
N LEU A 159 -8.42 19.71 1.36
CA LEU A 159 -8.04 18.33 1.72
C LEU A 159 -8.28 17.37 0.57
N VAL A 160 -9.48 17.42 -0.02
CA VAL A 160 -9.86 16.55 -1.14
C VAL A 160 -8.98 16.84 -2.35
N LYS A 161 -8.84 18.11 -2.74
CA LYS A 161 -8.00 18.49 -3.87
C LYS A 161 -6.54 18.07 -3.66
N GLY A 162 -5.96 18.42 -2.50
CA GLY A 162 -4.57 18.09 -2.20
C GLY A 162 -4.30 16.59 -2.20
N ALA A 163 -5.23 15.78 -1.71
CA ALA A 163 -5.11 14.32 -1.76
C ALA A 163 -5.19 13.77 -3.19
N LEU A 164 -6.12 14.26 -4.02
CA LEU A 164 -6.25 13.87 -5.42
C LEU A 164 -5.00 14.23 -6.22
N ASP A 165 -4.52 15.47 -6.07
CA ASP A 165 -3.32 15.97 -6.77
C ASP A 165 -2.08 15.15 -6.36
N ALA A 166 -1.90 14.89 -5.05
CA ALA A 166 -0.79 14.09 -4.54
C ALA A 166 -0.85 12.62 -5.02
N TRP A 167 -2.04 12.02 -5.05
CA TRP A 167 -2.23 10.67 -5.56
C TRP A 167 -1.93 10.57 -7.06
N GLN A 168 -2.39 11.53 -7.87
CA GLN A 168 -2.10 11.58 -9.30
C GLN A 168 -0.60 11.77 -9.56
N ALA A 169 0.07 12.66 -8.83
CA ALA A 169 1.51 12.87 -8.93
C ALA A 169 2.31 11.59 -8.58
N ALA A 170 1.90 10.88 -7.53
CA ALA A 170 2.53 9.61 -7.15
C ALA A 170 2.37 8.54 -8.24
N GLN A 171 1.21 8.45 -8.89
CA GLN A 171 0.97 7.53 -10.00
C GLN A 171 1.83 7.87 -11.22
N GLN A 172 1.96 9.15 -11.56
CA GLN A 172 2.83 9.61 -12.65
C GLN A 172 4.29 9.26 -12.39
N GLN A 173 4.78 9.54 -11.18
CA GLN A 173 6.16 9.22 -10.80
C GLN A 173 6.44 7.72 -10.88
N GLN A 174 5.50 6.87 -10.43
CA GLN A 174 5.64 5.42 -10.53
C GLN A 174 5.67 4.94 -11.98
N ALA A 175 4.80 5.49 -12.84
CA ALA A 175 4.77 5.16 -14.27
C ALA A 175 6.07 5.58 -14.98
N GLU A 176 6.62 6.75 -14.66
CA GLU A 176 7.89 7.22 -15.20
C GLU A 176 9.06 6.33 -14.77
N VAL A 177 9.12 5.95 -13.49
CA VAL A 177 10.17 5.05 -12.97
C VAL A 177 10.07 3.68 -13.63
N ALA A 178 8.86 3.12 -13.78
CA ALA A 178 8.65 1.85 -14.47
C ALA A 178 9.10 1.94 -15.95
N ALA A 179 8.71 2.99 -16.67
CA ALA A 179 9.13 3.20 -18.06
C ALA A 179 10.66 3.36 -18.20
N GLN A 180 11.31 4.02 -17.26
CA GLN A 180 12.78 4.12 -17.23
C GLN A 180 13.44 2.77 -16.97
N GLN A 181 12.88 1.95 -16.07
CA GLN A 181 13.38 0.61 -15.78
C GLN A 181 13.24 -0.30 -17.00
N GLU A 182 12.10 -0.28 -17.68
CA GLU A 182 11.88 -1.04 -18.92
C GLU A 182 12.86 -0.64 -20.03
N ARG A 183 13.07 0.66 -20.25
CA ARG A 183 14.06 1.15 -21.22
C ARG A 183 15.48 0.70 -20.89
N LYS A 184 15.87 0.72 -19.61
CA LYS A 184 17.17 0.23 -19.17
C LYS A 184 17.30 -1.28 -19.41
N LEU A 185 16.25 -2.04 -19.10
CA LEU A 185 16.20 -3.49 -19.33
C LEU A 185 16.35 -3.82 -20.82
N GLN A 186 15.60 -3.13 -21.69
CA GLN A 186 15.69 -3.31 -23.15
C GLN A 186 17.10 -3.03 -23.68
N ARG A 187 17.75 -1.96 -23.20
CA ARG A 187 19.14 -1.66 -23.58
C ARG A 187 20.12 -2.72 -23.09
N ALA A 188 19.91 -3.27 -21.91
CA ALA A 188 20.75 -4.34 -21.37
C ALA A 188 20.61 -5.62 -22.19
N ILE A 189 19.37 -6.00 -22.54
CA ILE A 189 19.08 -7.15 -23.40
C ILE A 189 19.70 -6.96 -24.78
N ALA A 190 19.50 -5.81 -25.42
CA ALA A 190 20.09 -5.52 -26.74
C ALA A 190 21.63 -5.57 -26.71
N LYS A 191 22.25 -5.09 -25.62
CA LYS A 191 23.71 -5.17 -25.43
C LYS A 191 24.19 -6.61 -25.24
N GLN A 192 23.45 -7.44 -24.52
CA GLN A 192 23.77 -8.86 -24.35
C GLN A 192 23.66 -9.61 -25.69
N GLN A 193 22.60 -9.39 -26.45
CA GLN A 193 22.41 -9.99 -27.77
C GLN A 193 23.54 -9.61 -28.73
N ALA A 194 23.91 -8.33 -28.80
CA ALA A 194 25.03 -7.89 -29.64
C ALA A 194 26.38 -8.52 -29.24
N ALA A 195 26.60 -8.80 -27.95
CA ALA A 195 27.81 -9.47 -27.48
C ALA A 195 27.83 -10.97 -27.82
N GLU A 196 26.67 -11.63 -27.75
CA GLU A 196 26.51 -13.03 -28.18
C GLU A 196 26.72 -13.18 -29.69
N ASP A 197 26.14 -12.27 -30.50
CA ASP A 197 26.31 -12.27 -31.96
C ASP A 197 27.78 -12.03 -32.36
N ALA A 198 28.50 -11.13 -31.67
CA ALA A 198 29.93 -10.90 -31.90
C ALA A 198 30.78 -12.12 -31.54
N ALA A 199 30.50 -12.78 -30.42
CA ALA A 199 31.20 -14.00 -30.02
C ALA A 199 30.95 -15.18 -30.97
N ALA A 200 29.74 -15.28 -31.53
CA ALA A 200 29.40 -16.28 -32.54
C ALA A 200 30.13 -16.06 -33.88
N ALA A 201 30.36 -14.80 -34.26
CA ALA A 201 31.12 -14.46 -35.48
C ALA A 201 32.62 -14.83 -35.35
N GLU A 202 33.25 -14.53 -34.21
CA GLU A 202 34.67 -14.85 -33.97
C GLU A 202 34.93 -16.37 -33.89
N ALA A 203 33.96 -17.17 -33.43
CA ALA A 203 34.08 -18.63 -33.42
C ALA A 203 33.96 -19.27 -34.82
N GLY A 204 33.40 -18.57 -35.81
CA GLY A 204 33.22 -19.05 -37.18
C GLY A 204 34.45 -18.86 -38.08
N GLU A 205 35.33 -17.91 -37.79
CA GLU A 205 36.51 -17.59 -38.64
C GLU A 205 37.76 -18.45 -38.34
N GLY A 206 37.75 -19.28 -37.29
CA GLY A 206 38.88 -20.13 -36.89
C GLY A 206 38.99 -21.51 -37.58
N SER A 207 38.07 -21.88 -38.48
CA SER A 207 38.02 -23.22 -39.09
C SER A 207 38.49 -23.30 -40.55
N GLY A 208 39.15 -22.25 -41.06
CA GLY A 208 39.49 -22.11 -42.47
C GLY A 208 40.99 -21.93 -42.77
N SER A 209 41.90 -22.68 -42.14
CA SER A 209 43.29 -22.77 -42.62
C SER A 209 44.00 -24.03 -42.16
N ASP A 210 43.71 -25.17 -42.80
CA ASP A 210 44.73 -26.19 -43.04
C ASP A 210 44.21 -27.20 -44.07
N SER A 211 44.64 -27.06 -45.32
CA SER A 211 44.68 -28.13 -46.33
C SER A 211 45.46 -27.63 -47.54
N GLU A 212 46.70 -28.11 -47.59
CA GLU A 212 47.62 -28.42 -48.72
C GLU A 212 47.31 -27.91 -50.14
#